data_AF-A0A0Q3VI43-F1
#
_entry.id   AF-A0A0Q3VI43-F1
#
_cell.length_a   1.000
_cell.length_b   1.000
_cell.length_c   1.000
_cell.angle_alpha   90.00
_cell.angle_beta   90.00
_cell.angle_gamma   90.00
#
_symmetry.space_group_name_H-M   'P 1'
#
loop_
_entity.id
_entity.type
_entity.pdbx_description
1 polymer ?
#
loop_
_entity_poly.entity_id
_entity_poly.type
_entity_poly.pdbx_seq_one_letter_code
_entity_poly.pdbx_strand_id
1 'polypeptide(L)'
;MNIQQYYRRTASLSLSVSLATLIPLFFLIIYGIMIARDGRVVLVVLPFLVYSFFCYQHYLVCDRRSKAFSENLLENKNKNETLVKTDYVLLHFLPAPSLRILFFSSDGQLLGELRERKLLFFKWFLPRFLDKLLERKFGLYDESNHMFAIFTFNKNQIEIMDKDQNLINIISVLDEMRSKTIFESKGEEIVVTRAHMYMDYQFFHNQIRVSRLQKGIMPIEWENKIKDPNTPVLSFEKSLSEEQKLNMFAILANILH
;
A
#
# COMPACT_ATOMS: atom_id res chain seq x y z
N MET A 1 -8.58 9.42 9.41
CA MET A 1 -7.44 10.15 8.76
C MET A 1 -7.92 10.60 7.39
N ASN A 2 -7.51 11.75 6.86
CA ASN A 2 -7.79 12.13 5.46
C ASN A 2 -6.49 12.10 4.62
N ILE A 3 -6.62 12.23 3.30
CA ILE A 3 -5.46 12.18 2.40
C ILE A 3 -4.46 13.32 2.65
N GLN A 4 -4.93 14.48 3.07
CA GLN A 4 -4.08 15.61 3.46
C GLN A 4 -3.21 15.28 4.69
N GLN A 5 -3.83 14.69 5.72
CA GLN A 5 -3.15 14.20 6.92
C GLN A 5 -2.15 13.09 6.57
N TYR A 6 -2.48 12.22 5.60
CA TYR A 6 -1.53 11.25 5.07
C TYR A 6 -0.30 11.96 4.49
N TYR A 7 -0.47 12.93 3.58
CA TYR A 7 0.67 13.65 3.01
C TYR A 7 1.50 14.38 4.07
N ARG A 8 0.85 15.03 5.05
CA ARG A 8 1.54 15.71 6.16
C ARG A 8 2.35 14.73 7.01
N ARG A 9 1.78 13.56 7.33
CA ARG A 9 2.46 12.52 8.11
C ARG A 9 3.63 11.93 7.33
N THR A 10 3.44 11.64 6.05
CA THR A 10 4.51 11.13 5.17
C THR A 10 5.63 12.15 5.04
N ALA A 11 5.32 13.45 4.87
CA ALA A 11 6.31 14.52 4.87
C ALA A 11 7.14 14.51 6.15
N SER A 12 6.50 14.51 7.32
CA SER A 12 7.21 14.48 8.61
C SER A 12 8.13 13.26 8.73
N LEU A 13 7.66 12.07 8.32
CA LEU A 13 8.47 10.85 8.35
C LEU A 13 9.67 10.95 7.41
N SER A 14 9.49 11.43 6.19
CA SER A 14 10.57 11.58 5.21
C SER A 14 11.63 12.57 5.68
N LEU A 15 11.25 13.65 6.36
CA LEU A 15 12.17 14.58 6.98
C LEU A 15 12.96 13.92 8.11
N SER A 16 12.29 13.20 9.02
CA SER A 16 12.96 12.48 10.10
C SER A 16 13.95 11.43 9.57
N VAL A 17 13.59 10.69 8.52
CA VAL A 17 14.48 9.71 7.87
C VAL A 17 15.66 10.39 7.18
N SER A 18 15.42 11.49 6.46
CA SER A 18 16.48 12.29 5.83
C SER A 18 17.51 12.74 6.87
N LEU A 19 17.06 13.26 8.02
CA LEU A 19 17.94 13.68 9.11
C LEU A 19 18.66 12.51 9.79
N ALA A 20 17.95 11.41 10.06
CA ALA A 20 18.53 10.23 10.69
C ALA A 20 19.66 9.61 9.84
N THR A 21 19.53 9.67 8.51
CA THR A 21 20.57 9.19 7.56
C THR A 21 21.86 10.02 7.67
N LEU A 22 21.80 11.27 8.13
CA LEU A 22 22.98 12.11 8.31
C LEU A 22 23.76 11.77 9.59
N ILE A 23 23.21 10.98 10.51
CA ILE A 23 23.88 10.61 11.76
C ILE A 23 25.13 9.74 11.47
N PRO A 24 25.04 8.60 10.76
CA PRO A 24 26.22 7.81 10.39
C PRO A 24 27.23 8.61 9.56
N LEU A 25 26.72 9.45 8.67
CA LEU A 25 27.51 10.33 7.81
C LEU A 25 28.43 11.24 8.63
N PHE A 26 27.90 11.87 9.68
CA PHE A 26 28.67 12.75 10.57
C PHE A 26 29.86 12.02 11.20
N PHE A 27 29.65 10.81 11.72
CA PHE A 27 30.73 10.00 12.31
C PHE A 27 31.76 9.53 11.26
N LEU A 28 31.31 9.16 10.06
CA LEU A 28 32.20 8.73 8.98
C LEU A 28 33.09 9.89 8.48
N ILE A 29 32.56 11.11 8.40
CA ILE A 29 33.34 12.30 8.03
C ILE A 29 34.41 12.58 9.10
N ILE A 30 34.04 12.55 10.38
CA ILE A 30 35.00 12.74 11.49
C ILE A 30 36.10 11.67 11.43
N TYR A 31 35.73 10.40 11.25
CA TYR A 31 36.68 9.30 11.10
C TYR A 31 37.63 9.51 9.90
N GLY A 32 37.08 9.94 8.77
CA GLY A 32 37.86 10.21 7.56
C GLY A 32 38.90 11.32 7.74
N ILE A 33 38.53 12.40 8.42
CA ILE A 33 39.42 13.54 8.69
C ILE A 33 40.47 13.19 9.75
N MET A 34 40.06 12.56 10.85
CA MET A 34 40.94 12.36 12.01
C MET A 34 41.89 11.16 11.84
N ILE A 35 41.39 10.03 11.30
CA ILE A 35 42.09 8.75 11.34
C ILE A 35 42.57 8.35 9.95
N ALA A 36 41.65 8.23 8.99
CA ALA A 36 41.99 7.62 7.71
C ALA A 36 42.88 8.52 6.85
N ARG A 37 42.64 9.85 6.84
CA ARG A 37 43.28 10.85 5.96
C ARG A 37 43.34 10.44 4.48
N ASP A 38 42.49 9.50 4.08
CA ASP A 38 42.37 8.95 2.75
C ASP A 38 41.01 9.37 2.18
N GLY A 39 41.01 9.92 0.96
CA GLY A 39 39.82 10.38 0.26
C GLY A 39 38.81 9.27 -0.04
N ARG A 40 39.18 7.98 0.11
CA ARG A 40 38.28 6.84 -0.07
C ARG A 40 37.06 6.84 0.86
N VAL A 41 37.14 7.49 2.03
CA VAL A 41 36.00 7.60 2.96
C VAL A 41 34.83 8.38 2.33
N VAL A 42 35.10 9.29 1.40
CA VAL A 42 34.07 10.01 0.63
C VAL A 42 33.16 9.05 -0.16
N LEU A 43 33.73 7.96 -0.70
CA LEU A 43 32.96 6.96 -1.45
C LEU A 43 31.96 6.21 -0.56
N VAL A 44 32.30 5.96 0.69
CA VAL A 44 31.42 5.30 1.68
C VAL A 44 30.30 6.23 2.14
N VAL A 45 30.59 7.53 2.16
CA VAL A 45 29.68 8.62 2.56
C VAL A 45 28.62 8.91 1.47
N LEU A 46 29.00 8.78 0.21
CA LEU A 46 28.17 9.17 -0.94
C LEU A 46 26.74 8.56 -0.94
N PRO A 47 26.54 7.24 -0.68
CA PRO A 47 25.20 6.65 -0.65
C PRO A 47 24.27 7.28 0.41
N PHE A 48 24.80 7.65 1.58
CA PHE A 48 24.03 8.28 2.66
C PHE A 48 23.57 9.69 2.26
N LEU A 49 24.46 10.46 1.61
CA LEU A 49 24.12 11.78 1.07
C LEU A 49 23.05 11.69 0.00
N VAL A 50 23.22 10.79 -0.97
CA VAL A 50 22.27 10.59 -2.07
C VAL A 50 20.90 10.17 -1.51
N TYR A 51 20.87 9.21 -0.59
CA TYR A 51 19.62 8.77 0.04
C TYR A 51 18.95 9.90 0.86
N SER A 52 19.71 10.61 1.69
CA SER A 52 19.19 11.74 2.47
C SER A 52 18.61 12.84 1.57
N PHE A 53 19.27 13.14 0.45
CA PHE A 53 18.77 14.08 -0.56
C PHE A 53 17.43 13.62 -1.15
N PHE A 54 17.31 12.37 -1.58
CA PHE A 54 16.04 11.85 -2.11
C PHE A 54 14.91 11.88 -1.08
N CYS A 55 15.19 11.52 0.18
CA CYS A 55 14.21 11.64 1.27
C CYS A 55 13.77 13.09 1.50
N TYR A 56 14.69 14.05 1.42
CA TYR A 56 14.36 15.47 1.54
C TYR A 56 13.53 15.98 0.35
N GLN A 57 13.86 15.58 -0.88
CA GLN A 57 13.03 15.91 -2.05
C GLN A 57 11.61 15.33 -1.91
N HIS A 58 11.49 14.10 -1.43
CA HIS A 58 10.19 13.48 -1.16
C HIS A 58 9.41 14.25 -0.08
N TYR A 59 10.08 14.69 0.99
CA TYR A 59 9.49 15.59 1.99
C TYR A 59 8.91 16.86 1.36
N LEU A 60 9.67 17.58 0.54
CA LEU A 60 9.21 18.82 -0.11
C LEU A 60 7.97 18.59 -0.97
N VAL A 61 7.93 17.48 -1.72
CA VAL A 61 6.77 17.12 -2.54
C VAL A 61 5.54 16.86 -1.66
N CYS A 62 5.68 16.03 -0.61
CA CYS A 62 4.57 15.72 0.29
C CYS A 62 4.08 16.93 1.08
N ASP A 63 4.98 17.79 1.54
CA ASP A 63 4.65 19.03 2.25
C ASP A 63 3.86 20.00 1.35
N ARG A 64 4.34 20.25 0.12
CA ARG A 64 3.61 21.06 -0.87
C ARG A 64 2.23 20.49 -1.16
N ARG A 65 2.13 19.17 -1.37
CA ARG A 65 0.84 18.49 -1.59
C ARG A 65 -0.10 18.69 -0.42
N SER A 66 0.38 18.56 0.82
CA SER A 66 -0.45 18.76 2.02
C SER A 66 -0.98 20.19 2.19
N LYS A 67 -0.21 21.19 1.72
CA LYS A 67 -0.55 22.61 1.79
C LYS A 67 -1.44 23.08 0.64
N ALA A 68 -1.44 22.35 -0.48
CA ALA A 68 -2.24 22.66 -1.67
C ALA A 68 -3.73 22.29 -1.53
N PHE A 69 -4.16 21.76 -0.39
CA PHE A 69 -5.58 21.50 -0.11
C PHE A 69 -6.26 22.76 0.42
N SER A 70 -7.30 23.22 -0.29
CA SER A 70 -8.15 24.31 0.20
C SER A 70 -9.00 23.81 1.37
N GLU A 71 -9.08 24.60 2.45
CA GLU A 71 -9.76 24.26 3.72
C GLU A 71 -11.23 23.83 3.54
N ASN A 72 -11.90 24.29 2.47
CA ASN A 72 -13.34 24.05 2.23
C ASN A 72 -13.69 22.74 1.49
N LEU A 73 -12.73 21.97 0.98
CA LEU A 73 -13.04 20.76 0.18
C LEU A 73 -13.36 19.51 1.00
N LEU A 74 -12.98 19.50 2.29
CA LEU A 74 -13.07 18.30 3.14
C LEU A 74 -14.38 18.24 3.97
N GLU A 75 -15.23 19.26 3.90
CA GLU A 75 -16.49 19.32 4.67
C GLU A 75 -17.64 18.51 4.05
N ASN A 76 -17.58 18.20 2.76
CA ASN A 76 -18.55 17.31 2.11
C ASN A 76 -18.22 15.84 2.42
N LYS A 77 -18.43 15.44 3.68
CA LYS A 77 -18.37 14.03 4.08
C LYS A 77 -19.62 13.32 3.60
N ASN A 78 -19.52 12.63 2.46
CA ASN A 78 -20.45 11.56 2.12
C ASN A 78 -20.28 10.43 3.14
N LYS A 79 -20.96 10.53 4.29
CA LYS A 79 -20.88 9.60 5.44
C LYS A 79 -21.29 8.15 5.10
N ASN A 80 -21.76 7.88 3.89
CA ASN A 80 -22.28 6.57 3.48
C ASN A 80 -21.30 5.77 2.62
N GLU A 81 -20.14 6.33 2.24
CA GLU A 81 -19.14 5.58 1.48
C GLU A 81 -18.36 4.63 2.38
N THR A 82 -18.48 3.33 2.12
CA THR A 82 -17.67 2.30 2.75
C THR A 82 -16.75 1.66 1.73
N LEU A 83 -15.70 0.98 2.21
CA LEU A 83 -14.71 0.31 1.36
C LEU A 83 -15.34 -0.65 0.34
N VAL A 84 -16.44 -1.30 0.71
CA VAL A 84 -17.09 -2.32 -0.12
C VAL A 84 -18.24 -1.73 -0.97
N LYS A 85 -18.77 -0.57 -0.61
CA LYS A 85 -19.85 0.10 -1.37
C LYS A 85 -19.35 1.02 -2.48
N THR A 86 -18.07 1.37 -2.47
CA THR A 86 -17.48 2.28 -3.46
C THR A 86 -17.05 1.55 -4.73
N ASP A 87 -17.14 2.24 -5.87
CA ASP A 87 -16.69 1.75 -7.17
C ASP A 87 -15.20 2.05 -7.40
N TYR A 88 -14.67 3.08 -6.74
CA TYR A 88 -13.29 3.51 -6.87
C TYR A 88 -12.64 3.68 -5.51
N VAL A 89 -11.46 3.10 -5.37
CA VAL A 89 -10.66 3.15 -4.15
C VAL A 89 -9.23 3.54 -4.52
N LEU A 90 -8.71 4.57 -3.88
CA LEU A 90 -7.33 5.00 -4.01
C LEU A 90 -6.46 4.25 -2.99
N LEU A 91 -5.29 3.78 -3.42
CA LEU A 91 -4.38 3.04 -2.54
C LEU A 91 -3.16 3.90 -2.22
N HIS A 92 -2.83 3.98 -0.93
CA HIS A 92 -1.58 4.55 -0.46
C HIS A 92 -0.87 3.58 0.48
N PHE A 93 0.42 3.37 0.23
CA PHE A 93 1.25 2.53 1.07
C PHE A 93 1.82 3.38 2.21
N LEU A 94 1.75 2.85 3.43
CA LEU A 94 2.51 3.41 4.56
C LEU A 94 3.86 2.71 4.66
N PRO A 95 4.94 3.46 4.98
CA PRO A 95 6.23 2.85 5.28
C PRO A 95 6.11 2.02 6.55
N ALA A 96 6.01 0.70 6.39
CA ALA A 96 5.89 -0.28 7.46
C ALA A 96 6.74 -1.51 7.10
N PRO A 97 7.24 -2.27 8.11
CA PRO A 97 8.04 -3.47 7.85
C PRO A 97 7.24 -4.58 7.15
N SER A 98 5.91 -4.51 7.27
CA SER A 98 4.98 -5.36 6.55
C SER A 98 3.98 -4.51 5.79
N LEU A 99 3.25 -5.16 4.88
CA LEU A 99 2.28 -4.51 4.00
C LEU A 99 1.24 -3.75 4.83
N ARG A 100 1.20 -2.42 4.65
CA ARG A 100 0.16 -1.54 5.18
C ARG A 100 -0.37 -0.64 4.07
N ILE A 101 -1.61 -0.89 3.67
CA ILE A 101 -2.31 -0.15 2.62
C ILE A 101 -3.42 0.66 3.26
N LEU A 102 -3.52 1.92 2.89
CA LEU A 102 -4.63 2.79 3.20
C LEU A 102 -5.50 2.92 1.96
N PHE A 103 -6.80 2.79 2.17
CA PHE A 103 -7.81 2.94 1.12
C PHE A 103 -8.52 4.26 1.30
N PHE A 104 -8.52 5.09 0.26
CA PHE A 104 -9.22 6.37 0.25
C PHE A 104 -10.32 6.41 -0.81
N SER A 105 -11.39 7.16 -0.55
CA SER A 105 -12.39 7.49 -1.56
C SER A 105 -11.84 8.47 -2.58
N SER A 106 -12.56 8.68 -3.68
CA SER A 106 -12.31 9.75 -4.66
C SER A 106 -12.30 11.15 -4.03
N ASP A 107 -12.95 11.33 -2.88
CA ASP A 107 -12.96 12.56 -2.09
C ASP A 107 -11.75 12.71 -1.14
N GLY A 108 -10.86 11.72 -1.11
CA GLY A 108 -9.69 11.73 -0.25
C GLY A 108 -9.99 11.38 1.22
N GLN A 109 -11.14 10.78 1.50
CA GLN A 109 -11.50 10.29 2.82
C GLN A 109 -11.01 8.86 3.02
N LEU A 110 -10.50 8.53 4.20
CA LEU A 110 -10.08 7.16 4.49
C LEU A 110 -11.33 6.27 4.58
N LEU A 111 -11.39 5.24 3.73
CA LEU A 111 -12.42 4.20 3.75
C LEU A 111 -12.03 3.03 4.65
N GLY A 112 -10.72 2.77 4.78
CA GLY A 112 -10.22 1.67 5.57
C GLY A 112 -8.72 1.46 5.43
N GLU A 113 -8.21 0.44 6.09
CA GLU A 113 -6.81 0.03 5.99
C GLU A 113 -6.66 -1.49 5.97
N LEU A 114 -5.72 -1.97 5.17
CA LEU A 114 -5.20 -3.33 5.24
C LEU A 114 -3.86 -3.29 5.97
N ARG A 115 -3.70 -4.05 7.05
CA ARG A 115 -2.44 -4.13 7.79
C ARG A 115 -2.24 -5.51 8.40
N GLU A 116 -0.98 -5.90 8.60
CA GLU A 116 -0.67 -7.14 9.32
C GLU A 116 -1.16 -7.06 10.78
N ARG A 117 -1.77 -8.15 11.28
CA ARG A 117 -2.32 -8.20 12.65
C ARG A 117 -1.23 -8.24 13.72
N LYS A 118 -0.12 -8.92 13.44
CA LYS A 118 1.01 -9.08 14.36
C LYS A 118 2.27 -8.52 13.71
N LEU A 119 2.54 -7.26 13.97
CA LEU A 119 3.81 -6.63 13.63
C LEU A 119 4.89 -7.15 14.58
N LEU A 120 5.67 -8.13 14.10
CA LEU A 120 6.84 -8.60 14.82
C LEU A 120 7.97 -7.59 14.64
N PHE A 121 8.40 -6.94 15.73
CA PHE A 121 9.43 -5.87 15.69
C PHE A 121 10.74 -6.33 15.02
N PHE A 122 11.10 -7.61 15.17
CA PHE A 122 12.30 -8.18 14.54
C PHE A 122 12.21 -8.30 13.01
N LYS A 123 11.02 -8.20 12.40
CA LYS A 123 10.87 -8.22 10.93
C LYS A 123 11.61 -7.08 10.23
N TRP A 124 11.88 -5.97 10.93
CA TRP A 124 12.75 -4.90 10.41
C TRP A 124 14.16 -5.39 10.05
N PHE A 125 14.63 -6.45 10.70
CA PHE A 125 15.98 -6.98 10.53
C PHE A 125 15.99 -8.34 9.82
N LEU A 126 14.82 -8.90 9.50
CA LEU A 126 14.72 -10.24 8.94
C LEU A 126 14.87 -10.21 7.40
N PRO A 127 15.79 -11.02 6.83
CA PRO A 127 15.86 -11.18 5.38
C PRO A 127 14.54 -11.66 4.77
N ARG A 128 14.18 -11.13 3.59
CA ARG A 128 12.90 -11.39 2.91
C ARG A 128 12.57 -12.87 2.68
N PHE A 129 13.58 -13.73 2.53
CA PHE A 129 13.37 -15.17 2.30
C PHE A 129 12.89 -15.91 3.55
N LEU A 130 13.25 -15.46 4.76
CA LEU A 130 12.78 -16.04 6.02
C LEU A 130 11.36 -15.59 6.36
N ASP A 131 11.00 -14.36 5.98
CA ASP A 131 9.64 -13.84 6.20
C ASP A 131 8.58 -14.62 5.40
N LYS A 132 8.96 -15.29 4.30
CA LYS A 132 8.07 -16.18 3.53
C LYS A 132 7.69 -17.48 4.26
N LEU A 133 8.43 -17.86 5.31
CA LEU A 133 8.17 -19.10 6.07
C LEU A 133 7.13 -18.91 7.17
N LEU A 134 6.80 -17.67 7.51
CA LEU A 134 5.84 -17.35 8.57
C LEU A 134 4.43 -17.25 7.99
N GLU A 135 3.46 -17.82 8.70
CA GLU A 135 2.04 -17.60 8.43
C GLU A 135 1.75 -16.09 8.55
N ARG A 136 1.12 -15.52 7.52
CA ARG A 136 0.81 -14.09 7.47
C ARG A 136 -0.67 -13.87 7.63
N LYS A 137 -1.01 -12.98 8.56
CA LYS A 137 -2.41 -12.60 8.86
C LYS A 137 -2.57 -11.11 8.68
N PHE A 138 -3.39 -10.72 7.72
CA PHE A 138 -3.77 -9.33 7.49
C PHE A 138 -5.19 -9.10 8.00
N GLY A 139 -5.40 -7.96 8.64
CA GLY A 139 -6.73 -7.47 8.97
C GLY A 139 -7.12 -6.37 8.00
N LEU A 140 -8.36 -6.43 7.53
CA LEU A 140 -9.01 -5.34 6.82
C LEU A 140 -9.86 -4.57 7.84
N TYR A 141 -9.57 -3.29 7.98
CA TYR A 141 -10.20 -2.40 8.97
C TYR A 141 -10.93 -1.26 8.27
N ASP A 142 -12.03 -0.77 8.87
CA ASP A 142 -12.77 0.39 8.41
C ASP A 142 -12.14 1.73 8.87
N GLU A 143 -12.78 2.86 8.54
CA GLU A 143 -12.34 4.20 8.97
C GLU A 143 -12.28 4.39 10.49
N SER A 144 -13.08 3.63 11.23
CA SER A 144 -13.20 3.64 12.69
C SER A 144 -12.30 2.60 13.36
N ASN A 145 -11.41 1.95 12.60
CA ASN A 145 -10.49 0.91 13.06
C ASN A 145 -11.21 -0.36 13.58
N HIS A 146 -12.46 -0.59 13.18
CA HIS A 146 -13.14 -1.86 13.36
C HIS A 146 -12.68 -2.85 12.29
N MET A 147 -12.38 -4.07 12.71
CA MET A 147 -11.99 -5.14 11.81
C MET A 147 -13.22 -5.69 11.09
N PHE A 148 -13.17 -5.69 9.77
CA PHE A 148 -14.21 -6.24 8.91
C PHE A 148 -13.90 -7.69 8.50
N ALA A 149 -12.64 -7.96 8.16
CA ALA A 149 -12.21 -9.29 7.72
C ALA A 149 -10.76 -9.58 8.10
N ILE A 150 -10.42 -10.87 8.15
CA ILE A 150 -9.07 -11.39 8.37
C ILE A 150 -8.69 -12.24 7.16
N PHE A 151 -7.52 -11.99 6.60
CA PHE A 151 -6.93 -12.78 5.53
C PHE A 151 -5.73 -13.55 6.07
N THR A 152 -5.79 -14.88 6.01
CA THR A 152 -4.68 -15.77 6.37
C THR A 152 -4.11 -16.38 5.10
N PHE A 153 -2.80 -16.22 4.90
CA PHE A 153 -2.11 -16.69 3.70
C PHE A 153 -1.30 -17.95 4.02
N ASN A 154 -1.68 -19.05 3.38
CA ASN A 154 -1.10 -20.37 3.55
C ASN A 154 -0.64 -20.93 2.21
N LYS A 155 0.65 -20.82 1.85
CA LYS A 155 1.27 -21.27 0.58
C LYS A 155 0.44 -21.00 -0.69
N ASN A 156 -0.55 -21.84 -0.99
CA ASN A 156 -1.41 -21.77 -2.18
C ASN A 156 -2.88 -21.45 -1.84
N GLN A 157 -3.18 -20.99 -0.63
CA GLN A 157 -4.54 -20.71 -0.18
C GLN A 157 -4.60 -19.40 0.61
N ILE A 158 -5.73 -18.71 0.45
CA ILE A 158 -6.09 -17.52 1.19
C ILE A 158 -7.40 -17.83 1.92
N GLU A 159 -7.34 -17.87 3.24
CA GLU A 159 -8.54 -18.02 4.07
C GLU A 159 -9.06 -16.63 4.43
N ILE A 160 -10.35 -16.41 4.20
CA ILE A 160 -11.04 -15.18 4.54
C ILE A 160 -11.98 -15.48 5.71
N MET A 161 -11.75 -14.84 6.85
CA MET A 161 -12.58 -14.96 8.04
C MET A 161 -13.22 -13.62 8.38
N ASP A 162 -14.36 -13.66 9.07
CA ASP A 162 -14.97 -12.47 9.65
C ASP A 162 -14.21 -12.02 10.93
N LYS A 163 -14.73 -10.97 11.57
CA LYS A 163 -14.20 -10.46 12.85
C LYS A 163 -14.25 -11.48 14.00
N ASP A 164 -15.18 -12.42 13.95
CA ASP A 164 -15.45 -13.43 14.97
C ASP A 164 -14.70 -14.76 14.66
N GLN A 165 -13.87 -14.76 13.61
CA GLN A 165 -13.10 -15.89 13.09
C GLN A 165 -13.94 -17.00 12.43
N ASN A 166 -15.17 -16.70 12.03
CA ASN A 166 -15.94 -17.60 11.19
C ASN A 166 -15.40 -17.54 9.76
N LEU A 167 -15.25 -18.70 9.14
CA LEU A 167 -14.80 -18.81 7.75
C LEU A 167 -15.88 -18.25 6.80
N ILE A 168 -15.54 -17.19 6.08
CA ILE A 168 -16.38 -16.61 5.02
C ILE A 168 -16.11 -17.34 3.71
N ASN A 169 -14.82 -17.54 3.38
CA ASN A 169 -14.41 -18.06 2.08
C ASN A 169 -12.97 -18.61 2.09
N ILE A 170 -12.65 -19.46 1.13
CA ILE A 170 -11.29 -19.93 0.83
C ILE A 170 -11.03 -19.66 -0.65
N ILE A 171 -9.86 -19.08 -0.94
CA ILE A 171 -9.39 -18.86 -2.30
C ILE A 171 -8.13 -19.71 -2.51
N SER A 172 -8.16 -20.62 -3.48
CA SER A 172 -7.01 -21.43 -3.87
C SER A 172 -6.27 -20.79 -5.03
N VAL A 173 -4.93 -20.84 -5.03
CA VAL A 173 -4.08 -20.49 -6.16
C VAL A 173 -3.90 -21.74 -7.01
N LEU A 174 -4.51 -21.75 -8.20
CA LEU A 174 -4.43 -22.88 -9.14
C LEU A 174 -3.14 -22.84 -9.96
N ASP A 175 -2.78 -21.66 -10.44
CA ASP A 175 -1.62 -21.46 -11.29
C ASP A 175 -1.04 -20.06 -11.11
N GLU A 176 0.29 -19.96 -11.11
CA GLU A 176 1.03 -18.70 -10.95
C GLU A 176 2.09 -18.58 -12.04
N MET A 177 1.74 -17.88 -13.11
CA MET A 177 2.66 -17.45 -14.16
C MET A 177 3.07 -16.00 -13.95
N ARG A 178 4.22 -15.61 -14.53
CA ARG A 178 4.82 -14.27 -14.36
C ARG A 178 3.87 -13.09 -14.67
N SER A 179 2.94 -13.26 -15.61
CA SER A 179 2.00 -12.23 -16.06
C SER A 179 0.53 -12.59 -15.80
N LYS A 180 0.25 -13.79 -15.27
CA LYS A 180 -1.10 -14.32 -15.09
C LYS A 180 -1.14 -15.27 -13.88
N THR A 181 -2.04 -15.01 -12.96
CA THR A 181 -2.31 -15.90 -11.81
C THR A 181 -3.78 -16.29 -11.84
N ILE A 182 -4.08 -17.57 -11.63
CA ILE A 182 -5.43 -18.11 -11.60
C ILE A 182 -5.75 -18.47 -10.15
N PHE A 183 -6.84 -17.90 -9.66
CA PHE A 183 -7.40 -18.19 -8.36
C PHE A 183 -8.74 -18.89 -8.54
N GLU A 184 -9.11 -19.76 -7.60
CA GLU A 184 -10.41 -20.39 -7.52
C GLU A 184 -11.08 -20.04 -6.20
N SER A 185 -12.36 -19.67 -6.25
CA SER A 185 -13.16 -19.40 -5.07
C SER A 185 -14.57 -19.93 -5.28
N LYS A 186 -15.04 -20.81 -4.38
CA LYS A 186 -16.38 -21.45 -4.47
C LYS A 186 -16.68 -22.09 -5.85
N GLY A 187 -15.66 -22.63 -6.52
CA GLY A 187 -15.77 -23.23 -7.86
C GLY A 187 -15.76 -22.22 -9.02
N GLU A 188 -15.56 -20.93 -8.73
CA GLU A 188 -15.43 -19.87 -9.72
C GLU A 188 -13.97 -19.46 -9.90
N GLU A 189 -13.53 -19.32 -11.15
CA GLU A 189 -12.19 -18.83 -11.47
C GLU A 189 -12.13 -17.30 -11.48
N ILE A 190 -11.06 -16.78 -10.87
CA ILE A 190 -10.65 -15.38 -10.91
C ILE A 190 -9.26 -15.32 -11.52
N VAL A 191 -9.16 -14.74 -12.71
CA VAL A 191 -7.91 -14.60 -13.44
C VAL A 191 -7.36 -13.20 -13.20
N VAL A 192 -6.14 -13.12 -12.65
CA VAL A 192 -5.42 -11.86 -12.49
C VAL A 192 -4.32 -11.78 -13.52
N THR A 193 -4.36 -10.73 -14.35
CA THR A 193 -3.27 -10.43 -15.29
C THR A 193 -2.49 -9.21 -14.84
N ARG A 194 -1.19 -9.18 -15.15
CA ARG A 194 -0.27 -8.12 -14.71
C ARG A 194 0.58 -7.60 -15.87
N ALA A 195 0.67 -6.28 -16.01
CA ALA A 195 1.66 -5.64 -16.87
C ALA A 195 3.07 -5.65 -16.24
N HIS A 196 4.11 -5.78 -17.07
CA HIS A 196 5.49 -5.91 -16.60
C HIS A 196 6.13 -4.62 -16.08
N MET A 197 5.83 -3.47 -16.71
CA MET A 197 6.60 -2.23 -16.54
C MET A 197 5.94 -1.20 -15.61
N TYR A 198 4.64 -1.36 -15.34
CA TYR A 198 3.87 -0.44 -14.51
C TYR A 198 2.83 -1.21 -13.72
N MET A 199 2.31 -0.56 -12.68
CA MET A 199 1.29 -1.16 -11.84
C MET A 199 -0.04 -1.13 -12.59
N ASP A 200 -0.37 -2.27 -13.21
CA ASP A 200 -1.66 -2.53 -13.86
C ASP A 200 -2.00 -4.00 -13.66
N TYR A 201 -2.89 -4.24 -12.71
CA TYR A 201 -3.46 -5.55 -12.41
C TYR A 201 -4.92 -5.54 -12.84
N GLN A 202 -5.31 -6.52 -13.66
CA GLN A 202 -6.68 -6.66 -14.13
C GLN A 202 -7.24 -7.98 -13.65
N PHE A 203 -8.41 -7.92 -13.04
CA PHE A 203 -9.13 -9.05 -12.48
C PHE A 203 -10.27 -9.42 -13.42
N PHE A 204 -10.29 -10.66 -13.87
CA PHE A 204 -11.29 -11.20 -14.75
C PHE A 204 -12.05 -12.32 -14.06
N HIS A 205 -13.36 -12.31 -14.23
CA HIS A 205 -14.27 -13.36 -13.82
C HIS A 205 -15.12 -13.73 -15.03
N ASN A 206 -15.15 -15.01 -15.42
CA ASN A 206 -15.81 -15.47 -16.65
C ASN A 206 -15.45 -14.64 -17.90
N GLN A 207 -14.16 -14.31 -18.05
CA GLN A 207 -13.60 -13.46 -19.12
C GLN A 207 -14.03 -11.98 -19.10
N ILE A 208 -14.88 -11.56 -18.15
CA ILE A 208 -15.30 -10.18 -17.97
C ILE A 208 -14.39 -9.52 -16.95
N ARG A 209 -13.88 -8.31 -17.26
CA ARG A 209 -13.03 -7.56 -16.33
C ARG A 209 -13.88 -6.91 -15.25
N VAL A 210 -13.83 -7.49 -14.06
CA VAL A 210 -14.58 -7.04 -12.89
C VAL A 210 -13.83 -5.99 -12.07
N SER A 211 -12.49 -6.01 -12.08
CA SER A 211 -11.71 -5.01 -11.35
C SER A 211 -10.38 -4.70 -12.03
N ARG A 212 -9.83 -3.52 -11.73
CA ARG A 212 -8.51 -3.09 -12.20
C ARG A 212 -7.83 -2.21 -11.17
N LEU A 213 -6.60 -2.55 -10.84
CA LEU A 213 -5.69 -1.69 -10.06
C LEU A 213 -4.66 -1.10 -11.03
N GLN A 214 -4.70 0.21 -11.24
CA GLN A 214 -3.78 0.90 -12.16
C GLN A 214 -3.12 2.12 -11.53
N LYS A 215 -1.91 2.45 -11.97
CA LYS A 215 -1.21 3.69 -11.61
C LYS A 215 -1.11 4.62 -12.82
N GLY A 216 -1.27 5.94 -12.60
CA GLY A 216 -0.97 6.97 -13.61
C GLY A 216 -2.13 7.39 -14.51
N ILE A 217 -3.32 6.83 -14.33
CA ILE A 217 -4.56 7.30 -14.98
C ILE A 217 -5.57 7.61 -13.89
N MET A 218 -5.71 8.91 -13.60
CA MET A 218 -6.66 9.45 -12.63
C MET A 218 -7.69 10.32 -13.35
N PRO A 219 -8.99 10.23 -13.01
CA PRO A 219 -10.01 11.15 -13.51
C PRO A 219 -9.64 12.61 -13.21
N ILE A 220 -9.79 13.50 -14.20
CA ILE A 220 -9.45 14.93 -14.09
C ILE A 220 -10.21 15.59 -12.93
N GLU A 221 -11.45 15.15 -12.69
CA GLU A 221 -12.30 15.62 -11.59
C GLU A 221 -11.66 15.46 -10.20
N TRP A 222 -10.70 14.53 -10.05
CA TRP A 222 -10.05 14.25 -8.79
C TRP A 222 -8.75 15.05 -8.58
N GLU A 223 -8.23 15.76 -9.59
CA GLU A 223 -6.98 16.52 -9.49
C GLU A 223 -7.02 17.58 -8.36
N ASN A 224 -8.19 18.15 -8.13
CA ASN A 224 -8.40 19.11 -7.06
C ASN A 224 -8.37 18.47 -5.66
N LYS A 225 -8.68 17.17 -5.57
CA LYS A 225 -8.83 16.39 -4.34
C LYS A 225 -7.64 15.46 -4.06
N ILE A 226 -6.88 15.08 -5.09
CA ILE A 226 -5.72 14.18 -4.98
C ILE A 226 -4.57 14.83 -5.73
N LYS A 227 -3.51 15.17 -5.00
CA LYS A 227 -2.37 15.93 -5.54
C LYS A 227 -1.27 15.05 -6.12
N ASP A 228 -1.46 13.73 -6.10
CA ASP A 228 -0.54 12.77 -6.71
C ASP A 228 -1.22 12.07 -7.89
N PRO A 229 -0.95 12.46 -9.15
CA PRO A 229 -1.56 11.82 -10.32
C PRO A 229 -1.12 10.35 -10.47
N ASN A 230 -0.04 9.98 -9.79
CA ASN A 230 0.49 8.64 -9.72
C ASN A 230 -0.08 7.84 -8.53
N THR A 231 -1.11 8.32 -7.85
CA THR A 231 -1.83 7.50 -6.87
C THR A 231 -2.49 6.32 -7.58
N PRO A 232 -2.26 5.08 -7.13
CA PRO A 232 -2.99 3.92 -7.61
C PRO A 232 -4.49 3.99 -7.40
N VAL A 233 -5.25 3.60 -8.41
CA VAL A 233 -6.71 3.52 -8.39
C VAL A 233 -7.13 2.07 -8.60
N LEU A 234 -7.87 1.53 -7.65
CA LEU A 234 -8.62 0.28 -7.76
C LEU A 234 -10.05 0.61 -8.18
N SER A 235 -10.44 0.20 -9.36
CA SER A 235 -11.81 0.33 -9.88
C SER A 235 -12.53 -1.01 -9.84
N PHE A 236 -13.80 -0.99 -9.47
CA PHE A 236 -14.72 -2.13 -9.49
C PHE A 236 -15.83 -1.89 -10.51
N GLU A 237 -16.32 -2.97 -11.11
CA GLU A 237 -17.59 -2.97 -11.82
C GLU A 237 -18.77 -2.76 -10.85
N LYS A 238 -19.77 -1.98 -11.25
CA LYS A 238 -20.90 -1.58 -10.39
C LYS A 238 -21.74 -2.75 -9.87
N SER A 239 -21.71 -3.89 -10.56
CA SER A 239 -22.48 -5.09 -10.26
C SER A 239 -21.81 -6.03 -9.26
N LEU A 240 -20.57 -5.74 -8.82
CA LEU A 240 -19.85 -6.63 -7.90
C LEU A 240 -20.49 -6.67 -6.52
N SER A 241 -20.71 -7.89 -6.02
CA SER A 241 -21.18 -8.11 -4.67
C SER A 241 -20.11 -7.74 -3.63
N GLU A 242 -20.56 -7.52 -2.39
CA GLU A 242 -19.65 -7.22 -1.28
C GLU A 242 -18.62 -8.34 -1.05
N GLU A 243 -19.05 -9.59 -1.19
CA GLU A 243 -18.19 -10.76 -1.09
C GLU A 243 -17.13 -10.81 -2.20
N GLN A 244 -17.51 -10.52 -3.45
CA GLN A 244 -16.55 -10.51 -4.55
C GLN A 244 -15.51 -9.40 -4.37
N LYS A 245 -15.92 -8.21 -3.91
CA LYS A 245 -14.96 -7.14 -3.57
C LYS A 245 -14.04 -7.55 -2.43
N LEU A 246 -14.54 -8.28 -1.43
CA LEU A 246 -13.72 -8.83 -0.36
C LEU A 246 -12.67 -9.81 -0.89
N ASN A 247 -13.05 -10.70 -1.82
CA ASN A 247 -12.11 -11.58 -2.51
C ASN A 247 -11.03 -10.79 -3.26
N MET A 248 -11.39 -9.69 -3.93
CA MET A 248 -10.42 -8.81 -4.59
C MET A 248 -9.42 -8.22 -3.61
N PHE A 249 -9.86 -7.74 -2.43
CA PHE A 249 -8.95 -7.23 -1.40
C PHE A 249 -8.01 -8.31 -0.87
N ALA A 250 -8.50 -9.54 -0.69
CA ALA A 250 -7.69 -10.68 -0.26
C ALA A 250 -6.63 -11.05 -1.30
N ILE A 251 -7.01 -11.11 -2.59
CA ILE A 251 -6.08 -11.37 -3.69
C ILE A 251 -5.08 -10.22 -3.84
N LEU A 252 -5.52 -8.96 -3.69
CA LEU A 252 -4.64 -7.79 -3.71
C LEU A 252 -3.58 -7.86 -2.60
N ALA A 253 -3.98 -8.26 -1.39
CA ALA A 253 -3.07 -8.47 -0.29
C ALA A 253 -2.03 -9.57 -0.59
N ASN A 254 -2.41 -10.62 -1.34
CA ASN A 254 -1.48 -11.68 -1.78
C ASN A 254 -0.45 -11.16 -2.78
N ILE A 255 -0.90 -10.41 -3.81
CA ILE A 255 -0.05 -10.04 -4.97
C ILE A 255 0.82 -8.81 -4.73
N LEU A 256 0.42 -7.93 -3.79
CA LEU A 256 1.16 -6.70 -3.46
C LEU A 256 2.17 -6.89 -2.32
N HIS A 257 2.13 -8.06 -1.67
CA HIS A 257 3.11 -8.46 -0.68
C HIS A 257 4.41 -8.94 -1.34
#